data_AF-A0A4R3JAY7-F1
#
_entry.id   AF-A0A4R3JAY7-F1
#
_cell.length_a   1.000
_cell.length_b   1.000
_cell.length_c   1.000
_cell.angle_alpha   90.00
_cell.angle_beta   90.00
_cell.angle_gamma   90.00
#
_symmetry.space_group_name_H-M   'P 1'
#
loop_
_entity.id
_entity.type
_entity.pdbx_description
1 polymer ?
#
loop_
_entity_poly.entity_id
_entity_poly.type
_entity_poly.pdbx_seq_one_letter_code
_entity_poly.pdbx_strand_id
1 'polypeptide(L)'
;MTPLPRAALLLVLGATASNAQDLTYPVVDTMQDACFDLMGGAIDCPAAGEALYGQDAQYSRLPASYADNGDGTVLDTNTGLVWQKTPQDDRLQYTDALAYCSALDLAGRTDWRVPSIKELYSLADNRGELLTPEEGEPTPYIDTSVFDFEYPKGRMAFAGQYWSSTLYVKGPVQNGRNQAAFGFNFADGHIKAYGTGLDFYTGAAASGGLTGQDGQTPGNYVRCVSGEEGVYGANAFVGNGDGTVTDGATGLMWQKSDDGTRREWADALAYCEALELAGYDDWTLPNSKELQSIVDYDRTGFPAIDEGFFTITEDAETLDFWTSTTFGDWKNYANVIAFGKALSKSGDQTEYTDWHGAGAQRSSIKTVIGQGATEDTTCSINACDYNRSDNLVRCVR
;
A
#
# COMPACT_ATOMS: atom_id res chain seq x y z
N MET A 1 4.89 -35.93 -61.44
CA MET A 1 4.47 -36.09 -60.04
C MET A 1 5.43 -35.27 -59.19
N THR A 2 4.98 -34.11 -58.75
CA THR A 2 5.71 -33.18 -57.88
C THR A 2 4.64 -32.65 -56.90
N PRO A 3 4.83 -32.76 -55.57
CA PRO A 3 3.81 -32.32 -54.64
C PRO A 3 3.89 -30.81 -54.45
N LEU A 4 2.73 -30.14 -54.50
CA LEU A 4 2.55 -28.75 -54.10
C LEU A 4 2.72 -28.62 -52.57
N PRO A 5 3.33 -27.54 -52.06
CA PRO A 5 3.43 -27.32 -50.63
C PRO A 5 2.07 -26.86 -50.08
N ARG A 6 1.64 -27.48 -48.98
CA ARG A 6 0.49 -27.04 -48.19
C ARG A 6 0.85 -25.75 -47.47
N ALA A 7 0.15 -24.66 -47.76
CA ALA A 7 0.20 -23.45 -46.97
C ALA A 7 -0.40 -23.73 -45.59
N ALA A 8 0.43 -23.64 -44.54
CA ALA A 8 -0.04 -23.62 -43.17
C ALA A 8 -0.67 -22.25 -42.91
N LEU A 9 -1.98 -22.23 -42.67
CA LEU A 9 -2.70 -21.06 -42.22
C LEU A 9 -2.35 -20.86 -40.73
N LEU A 10 -1.42 -19.94 -40.45
CA LEU A 10 -1.18 -19.46 -39.08
C LEU A 10 -2.43 -18.70 -38.63
N LEU A 11 -3.21 -19.31 -37.73
CA LEU A 11 -4.25 -18.61 -36.99
C LEU A 11 -3.54 -17.79 -35.91
N VAL A 12 -3.27 -16.52 -36.18
CA VAL A 12 -2.84 -15.57 -35.16
C VAL A 12 -4.05 -15.35 -34.26
N LEU A 13 -4.07 -16.01 -33.09
CA LEU A 13 -4.92 -15.58 -31.98
C LEU A 13 -4.41 -14.21 -31.55
N GLY A 14 -5.03 -13.16 -32.08
CA GLY A 14 -4.90 -11.83 -31.52
C GLY A 14 -5.45 -11.89 -30.11
N ALA A 15 -4.58 -11.76 -29.11
CA ALA A 15 -4.98 -11.37 -27.78
C ALA A 15 -5.72 -10.04 -27.94
N THR A 16 -7.04 -10.05 -27.74
CA THR A 16 -7.80 -8.83 -27.61
C THR A 16 -7.29 -8.15 -26.34
N ALA A 17 -6.53 -7.06 -26.51
CA ALA A 17 -6.32 -6.10 -25.45
C ALA A 17 -7.70 -5.57 -25.05
N SER A 18 -8.28 -6.18 -24.02
CA SER A 18 -9.60 -5.81 -23.52
C SER A 18 -9.43 -4.64 -22.55
N ASN A 19 -9.81 -3.45 -23.01
CA ASN A 19 -10.32 -2.32 -22.23
C ASN A 19 -9.50 -1.79 -21.04
N ALA A 20 -8.23 -1.43 -21.25
CA ALA A 20 -7.56 -0.52 -20.30
C ALA A 20 -8.06 0.94 -20.39
N GLN A 21 -8.96 1.27 -21.33
CA GLN A 21 -9.25 2.65 -21.70
C GLN A 21 -10.43 3.33 -20.97
N ASP A 22 -11.13 2.65 -20.05
CA ASP A 22 -12.30 3.22 -19.35
C ASP A 22 -12.32 3.00 -17.82
N LEU A 23 -11.22 2.53 -17.20
CA LEU A 23 -11.16 2.35 -15.74
C LEU A 23 -11.03 3.69 -15.02
N THR A 24 -11.88 3.95 -14.02
CA THR A 24 -11.80 5.15 -13.17
C THR A 24 -10.81 4.99 -12.03
N TYR A 25 -10.42 3.76 -11.71
CA TYR A 25 -9.43 3.44 -10.69
C TYR A 25 -8.43 2.37 -11.20
N PRO A 26 -7.60 2.68 -12.21
CA PRO A 26 -6.59 1.74 -12.69
C PRO A 26 -5.50 1.53 -11.63
N VAL A 27 -5.43 0.33 -11.04
CA VAL A 27 -4.41 -0.01 -10.05
C VAL A 27 -3.10 -0.28 -10.76
N VAL A 28 -2.11 0.58 -10.51
CA VAL A 28 -0.76 0.39 -11.02
C VAL A 28 -0.01 -0.67 -10.24
N ASP A 29 0.97 -1.29 -10.89
CA ASP A 29 1.90 -2.25 -10.33
C ASP A 29 2.68 -1.65 -9.14
N THR A 30 3.12 -2.51 -8.22
CA THR A 30 4.07 -2.15 -7.16
C THR A 30 5.47 -1.89 -7.72
N MET A 31 5.72 -2.31 -8.97
CA MET A 31 7.00 -2.28 -9.70
C MET A 31 8.03 -3.30 -9.21
N GLN A 32 7.67 -4.20 -8.28
CA GLN A 32 8.59 -5.23 -7.80
C GLN A 32 8.99 -6.17 -8.94
N ASP A 33 10.30 -6.32 -9.17
CA ASP A 33 10.86 -6.99 -10.35
C ASP A 33 11.79 -8.17 -10.01
N ALA A 34 11.85 -8.58 -8.74
CA ALA A 34 12.64 -9.70 -8.27
C ALA A 34 11.85 -10.59 -7.28
N CYS A 35 12.19 -11.88 -7.27
CA CYS A 35 11.68 -12.85 -6.32
C CYS A 35 12.67 -13.08 -5.18
N PHE A 36 12.14 -13.39 -4.00
CA PHE A 36 12.95 -13.61 -2.79
C PHE A 36 12.56 -14.91 -2.10
N ASP A 37 13.54 -15.56 -1.49
CA ASP A 37 13.27 -16.66 -0.56
C ASP A 37 12.69 -16.15 0.77
N LEU A 38 12.38 -17.09 1.67
CA LEU A 38 11.79 -16.76 2.97
C LEU A 38 12.77 -16.05 3.91
N MET A 39 14.08 -16.17 3.68
CA MET A 39 15.16 -15.54 4.46
C MET A 39 15.61 -14.20 3.85
N GLY A 40 15.01 -13.77 2.75
CA GLY A 40 15.29 -12.51 2.07
C GLY A 40 16.41 -12.57 1.02
N GLY A 41 16.92 -13.75 0.70
CA GLY A 41 17.83 -13.93 -0.42
C GLY A 41 17.10 -13.75 -1.75
N ALA A 42 17.66 -12.94 -2.67
CA ALA A 42 17.15 -12.89 -4.04
C ALA A 42 17.32 -14.25 -4.72
N ILE A 43 16.29 -14.70 -5.43
CA ILE A 43 16.26 -15.98 -6.16
C ILE A 43 15.77 -15.76 -7.58
N ASP A 44 16.09 -16.71 -8.46
CA ASP A 44 15.37 -16.82 -9.73
C ASP A 44 13.89 -17.06 -9.42
N CYS A 45 13.00 -16.34 -10.11
CA CYS A 45 11.57 -16.49 -9.90
C CYS A 45 11.13 -17.94 -10.19
N PRO A 46 10.48 -18.64 -9.23
CA PRO A 46 10.13 -20.05 -9.38
C PRO A 46 9.20 -20.28 -10.58
N ALA A 47 9.28 -21.44 -11.21
CA ALA A 47 8.32 -21.82 -12.26
C ALA A 47 6.95 -22.17 -11.67
N ALA A 48 5.90 -22.14 -12.50
CA ALA A 48 4.56 -22.55 -12.09
C ALA A 48 4.56 -23.97 -11.49
N GLY A 49 3.98 -24.11 -10.30
CA GLY A 49 3.96 -25.36 -9.52
C GLY A 49 5.19 -25.62 -8.64
N GLU A 50 6.22 -24.76 -8.69
CA GLU A 50 7.34 -24.80 -7.75
C GLU A 50 7.01 -24.06 -6.44
N ALA A 51 7.76 -24.37 -5.38
CA ALA A 51 7.62 -23.67 -4.11
C ALA A 51 7.90 -22.18 -4.27
N LEU A 52 7.12 -21.34 -3.59
CA LEU A 52 7.18 -19.88 -3.67
C LEU A 52 6.82 -19.29 -5.04
N TYR A 53 6.22 -20.06 -5.96
CA TYR A 53 5.54 -19.50 -7.13
C TYR A 53 4.38 -18.60 -6.70
N GLY A 54 4.16 -17.51 -7.44
CA GLY A 54 3.08 -16.54 -7.24
C GLY A 54 3.50 -15.25 -6.54
N GLN A 55 4.80 -14.94 -6.46
CA GLN A 55 5.27 -13.65 -5.94
C GLN A 55 4.90 -12.51 -6.89
N ASP A 56 4.89 -11.27 -6.38
CA ASP A 56 4.47 -10.07 -7.11
C ASP A 56 5.18 -9.92 -8.46
N ALA A 57 6.51 -10.06 -8.47
CA ALA A 57 7.36 -9.94 -9.66
C ALA A 57 7.06 -10.96 -10.79
N GLN A 58 6.23 -11.96 -10.54
CA GLN A 58 5.88 -12.99 -11.51
C GLN A 58 4.67 -12.62 -12.38
N TYR A 59 3.94 -11.57 -12.02
CA TYR A 59 2.77 -11.12 -12.77
C TYR A 59 3.06 -9.79 -13.47
N SER A 60 2.76 -9.73 -14.76
CA SER A 60 2.81 -8.47 -15.50
C SER A 60 1.52 -7.69 -15.25
N ARG A 61 1.60 -6.60 -14.48
CA ARG A 61 0.47 -5.70 -14.21
C ARG A 61 0.69 -4.35 -14.91
N LEU A 62 -0.20 -3.38 -14.70
CA LEU A 62 -0.12 -2.05 -15.32
C LEU A 62 1.07 -1.28 -14.73
N PRO A 63 2.19 -1.06 -15.44
CA PRO A 63 3.33 -0.34 -14.86
C PRO A 63 2.95 1.12 -14.59
N ALA A 64 3.56 1.71 -13.56
CA ALA A 64 3.48 3.15 -13.35
C ALA A 64 4.00 3.90 -14.58
N SER A 65 3.35 5.01 -14.94
CA SER A 65 3.69 5.77 -16.14
C SER A 65 3.52 7.27 -15.91
N TYR A 66 4.61 8.01 -16.12
CA TYR A 66 4.71 9.42 -15.77
C TYR A 66 5.28 10.23 -16.93
N ALA A 67 4.78 11.46 -17.08
CA ALA A 67 5.30 12.45 -18.02
C ALA A 67 5.62 13.76 -17.27
N ASP A 68 6.90 14.14 -17.25
CA ASP A 68 7.32 15.46 -16.77
C ASP A 68 6.87 16.54 -17.77
N ASN A 69 6.05 17.49 -17.31
CA ASN A 69 5.53 18.57 -18.14
C ASN A 69 6.55 19.70 -18.36
N GLY A 70 7.69 19.70 -17.63
CA GLY A 70 8.73 20.72 -17.73
C GLY A 70 8.36 22.06 -17.09
N ASP A 71 7.25 22.13 -16.35
CA ASP A 71 6.73 23.31 -15.67
C ASP A 71 6.67 23.16 -14.13
N GLY A 72 7.35 22.13 -13.61
CA GLY A 72 7.32 21.75 -12.19
C GLY A 72 6.20 20.76 -11.83
N THR A 73 5.47 20.24 -12.83
CA THR A 73 4.44 19.20 -12.63
C THR A 73 4.76 17.91 -13.38
N VAL A 74 4.24 16.80 -12.85
CA VAL A 74 4.31 15.47 -13.47
C VAL A 74 2.90 14.97 -13.70
N LEU A 75 2.56 14.61 -14.94
CA LEU A 75 1.33 13.90 -15.27
C LEU A 75 1.53 12.40 -15.01
N ASP A 76 0.67 11.82 -14.18
CA ASP A 76 0.47 10.37 -14.14
C ASP A 76 -0.46 9.99 -15.30
N THR A 77 0.08 9.30 -16.30
CA THR A 77 -0.66 8.99 -17.53
C THR A 77 -1.63 7.82 -17.38
N ASN A 78 -1.56 7.09 -16.27
CA ASN A 78 -2.53 6.04 -15.95
C ASN A 78 -3.75 6.63 -15.25
N THR A 79 -3.54 7.51 -14.27
CA THR A 79 -4.62 8.07 -13.44
C THR A 79 -5.18 9.39 -13.97
N GLY A 80 -4.44 10.09 -14.83
CA GLY A 80 -4.76 11.43 -15.30
C GLY A 80 -4.50 12.54 -14.27
N LEU A 81 -4.01 12.18 -13.08
CA LEU A 81 -3.68 13.12 -12.02
C LEU A 81 -2.39 13.88 -12.35
N VAL A 82 -2.34 15.15 -11.97
CA VAL A 82 -1.17 16.00 -12.11
C VAL A 82 -0.57 16.24 -10.73
N TRP A 83 0.70 15.94 -10.58
CA TRP A 83 1.43 15.97 -9.32
C TRP A 83 2.45 17.10 -9.29
N GLN A 84 2.63 17.70 -8.12
CA GLN A 84 3.77 18.56 -7.86
C GLN A 84 5.06 17.72 -8.00
N LYS A 85 6.01 18.15 -8.84
CA LYS A 85 7.29 17.43 -9.05
C LYS A 85 8.24 17.53 -7.86
N THR A 86 8.40 18.72 -7.33
CA THR A 86 9.28 19.03 -6.19
C THR A 86 8.41 19.49 -5.03
N PRO A 87 8.26 18.71 -3.95
CA PRO A 87 7.56 19.17 -2.76
C PRO A 87 8.38 20.24 -2.03
N GLN A 88 7.79 20.91 -1.04
CA GLN A 88 8.58 21.76 -0.15
C GLN A 88 9.34 20.91 0.88
N ASP A 89 10.46 21.44 1.37
CA ASP A 89 11.33 20.74 2.32
C ASP A 89 10.85 20.82 3.78
N ASP A 90 9.81 21.61 4.05
CA ASP A 90 9.26 21.80 5.38
C ASP A 90 8.20 20.76 5.72
N ARG A 91 8.28 20.26 6.96
CA ARG A 91 7.25 19.39 7.55
C ARG A 91 6.13 20.26 8.11
N LEU A 92 4.93 20.10 7.58
CA LEU A 92 3.76 20.90 7.93
C LEU A 92 2.84 20.16 8.91
N GLN A 93 2.19 20.91 9.80
CA GLN A 93 1.02 20.39 10.51
C GLN A 93 -0.10 20.10 9.49
N TYR A 94 -1.01 19.19 9.84
CA TYR A 94 -2.02 18.71 8.91
C TYR A 94 -2.87 19.84 8.30
N THR A 95 -3.34 20.77 9.11
CA THR A 95 -4.10 21.94 8.65
C THR A 95 -3.29 22.88 7.76
N ASP A 96 -1.99 23.01 8.03
CA ASP A 96 -1.10 23.86 7.23
C ASP A 96 -0.79 23.21 5.88
N ALA A 97 -0.70 21.87 5.82
CA ALA A 97 -0.56 21.13 4.58
C ALA A 97 -1.77 21.30 3.66
N LEU A 98 -2.99 21.27 4.23
CA LEU A 98 -4.23 21.55 3.48
C LEU A 98 -4.26 23.00 2.96
N ALA A 99 -3.89 23.96 3.79
CA ALA A 99 -3.80 25.37 3.41
C ALA A 99 -2.72 25.61 2.34
N TYR A 100 -1.56 24.97 2.47
CA TYR A 100 -0.48 25.06 1.50
C TYR A 100 -0.92 24.56 0.13
N CYS A 101 -1.46 23.35 0.02
CA CYS A 101 -1.87 22.82 -1.28
C CYS A 101 -2.98 23.64 -1.92
N SER A 102 -4.00 24.06 -1.15
CA SER A 102 -5.09 24.87 -1.70
C SER A 102 -4.67 26.27 -2.16
N ALA A 103 -3.53 26.78 -1.66
CA ALA A 103 -2.97 28.07 -2.05
C ALA A 103 -1.80 27.97 -3.05
N LEU A 104 -1.42 26.75 -3.46
CA LEU A 104 -0.28 26.53 -4.33
C LEU A 104 -0.53 27.16 -5.71
N ASP A 105 0.32 28.10 -6.10
CA ASP A 105 0.37 28.68 -7.45
C ASP A 105 1.48 28.03 -8.25
N LEU A 106 1.15 26.94 -8.94
CA LEU A 106 2.08 26.15 -9.75
C LEU A 106 1.44 25.78 -11.08
N ALA A 107 2.18 25.98 -12.17
CA ALA A 107 1.78 25.68 -13.56
C ALA A 107 0.40 26.27 -13.97
N GLY A 108 -0.01 27.39 -13.36
CA GLY A 108 -1.29 28.06 -13.65
C GLY A 108 -2.53 27.26 -13.23
N ARG A 109 -2.37 26.22 -12.39
CA ARG A 109 -3.46 25.41 -11.86
C ARG A 109 -3.97 26.00 -10.55
N THR A 110 -5.27 25.83 -10.29
CA THR A 110 -5.97 26.38 -9.10
C THR A 110 -6.72 25.31 -8.29
N ASP A 111 -6.61 24.06 -8.71
CA ASP A 111 -7.29 22.87 -8.18
C ASP A 111 -6.29 21.95 -7.44
N TRP A 112 -5.21 22.53 -6.90
CA TRP A 112 -4.25 21.80 -6.07
C TRP A 112 -4.88 21.43 -4.72
N ARG A 113 -4.64 20.19 -4.28
CA ARG A 113 -5.11 19.64 -3.01
C ARG A 113 -4.11 18.64 -2.45
N VAL A 114 -4.31 18.28 -1.18
CA VAL A 114 -3.64 17.12 -0.59
C VAL A 114 -4.28 15.85 -1.19
N PRO A 115 -3.48 14.87 -1.64
CA PRO A 115 -4.01 13.63 -2.22
C PRO A 115 -4.73 12.77 -1.16
N SER A 116 -5.72 11.98 -1.55
CA SER A 116 -6.19 10.87 -0.73
C SER A 116 -5.09 9.81 -0.57
N ILE A 117 -5.22 8.90 0.40
CA ILE A 117 -4.21 7.85 0.60
C ILE A 117 -4.12 6.89 -0.58
N LYS A 118 -5.24 6.61 -1.26
CA LYS A 118 -5.26 5.78 -2.47
C LYS A 118 -4.49 6.45 -3.61
N GLU A 119 -4.66 7.76 -3.80
CA GLU A 119 -3.88 8.53 -4.79
C GLU A 119 -2.41 8.61 -4.40
N LEU A 120 -2.09 8.93 -3.14
CA LEU A 120 -0.70 9.04 -2.70
C LEU A 120 0.06 7.70 -2.84
N TYR A 121 -0.61 6.59 -2.53
CA TYR A 121 -0.03 5.26 -2.63
C TYR A 121 0.13 4.76 -4.08
N SER A 122 -0.58 5.35 -5.06
CA SER A 122 -0.36 5.01 -6.47
C SER A 122 1.09 5.30 -6.91
N LEU A 123 1.71 6.32 -6.32
CA LEU A 123 3.09 6.72 -6.58
C LEU A 123 4.15 5.77 -6.00
N ALA A 124 3.77 4.86 -5.10
CA ALA A 124 4.73 4.02 -4.40
C ALA A 124 5.48 3.07 -5.36
N ASP A 125 6.80 3.12 -5.35
CA ASP A 125 7.68 2.15 -6.02
C ASP A 125 8.24 1.19 -4.96
N ASN A 126 7.77 -0.07 -4.96
CA ASN A 126 8.14 -1.06 -3.94
C ASN A 126 9.49 -1.74 -4.22
N ARG A 127 10.30 -1.17 -5.10
CA ARG A 127 11.74 -1.45 -5.21
C ARG A 127 12.57 -0.59 -4.26
N GLY A 128 11.96 0.37 -3.55
CA GLY A 128 12.63 1.17 -2.53
C GLY A 128 13.19 0.33 -1.38
N GLU A 129 14.30 0.78 -0.78
CA GLU A 129 15.02 0.14 0.32
C GLU A 129 15.76 1.20 1.15
N LEU A 130 15.49 1.27 2.46
CA LEU A 130 16.05 2.29 3.36
C LEU A 130 17.52 2.05 3.79
N LEU A 131 18.10 0.88 3.48
CA LEU A 131 19.48 0.39 3.73
C LEU A 131 20.31 1.12 4.82
N THR A 132 20.86 0.36 5.78
CA THR A 132 21.86 0.93 6.69
C THR A 132 23.10 1.43 5.93
N PRO A 133 23.86 2.41 6.47
CA PRO A 133 25.07 2.91 5.80
C PRO A 133 26.08 1.82 5.46
N GLU A 134 26.10 0.71 6.22
CA GLU A 134 26.93 -0.46 5.95
C GLU A 134 26.42 -1.33 4.79
N GLU A 135 25.12 -1.30 4.50
CA GLU A 135 24.45 -2.08 3.45
C GLU A 135 24.44 -1.36 2.09
N GLY A 136 24.40 -0.04 2.07
CA GLY A 136 24.49 0.73 0.82
C GLY A 136 23.84 2.10 0.86
N GLU A 137 23.60 2.66 -0.33
CA GLU A 137 22.84 3.89 -0.50
C GLU A 137 21.34 3.56 -0.59
N PRO A 138 20.49 4.23 0.19
CA PRO A 138 19.07 3.93 0.21
C PRO A 138 18.37 4.39 -1.08
N THR A 139 17.34 3.66 -1.48
CA THR A 139 16.47 4.00 -2.62
C THR A 139 15.07 4.33 -2.10
N PRO A 140 14.48 5.50 -2.39
CA PRO A 140 13.17 5.83 -1.86
C PRO A 140 12.08 5.07 -2.61
N TYR A 141 10.92 4.94 -1.97
CA TYR A 141 9.75 4.23 -2.50
C TYR A 141 8.98 5.09 -3.53
N ILE A 142 9.68 5.83 -4.38
CA ILE A 142 9.12 6.68 -5.43
C ILE A 142 10.07 6.74 -6.62
N ASP A 143 9.54 6.86 -7.84
CA ASP A 143 10.35 6.99 -9.05
C ASP A 143 11.10 8.33 -9.10
N THR A 144 12.37 8.31 -8.69
CA THR A 144 13.25 9.48 -8.66
C THR A 144 13.76 9.92 -10.03
N SER A 145 13.44 9.19 -11.10
CA SER A 145 13.72 9.67 -12.45
C SER A 145 12.76 10.79 -12.88
N VAL A 146 11.59 10.89 -12.22
CA VAL A 146 10.55 11.89 -12.52
C VAL A 146 10.12 12.72 -11.32
N PHE A 147 10.20 12.20 -10.09
CA PHE A 147 9.84 12.92 -8.87
C PHE A 147 11.07 13.28 -8.05
N ASP A 148 11.15 14.53 -7.59
CA ASP A 148 12.21 14.91 -6.68
C ASP A 148 11.89 14.42 -5.27
N PHE A 149 12.88 13.81 -4.62
CA PHE A 149 12.80 13.33 -3.25
C PHE A 149 14.11 13.60 -2.53
N GLU A 150 14.03 14.13 -1.31
CA GLU A 150 15.18 14.28 -0.42
C GLU A 150 14.89 13.55 0.90
N TYR A 151 15.82 12.69 1.31
CA TYR A 151 15.74 12.07 2.63
C TYR A 151 15.83 13.13 3.74
N PRO A 152 15.01 13.03 4.80
CA PRO A 152 15.13 13.91 5.95
C PRO A 152 16.55 13.91 6.52
N LYS A 153 17.09 15.10 6.82
CA LYS A 153 18.45 15.23 7.35
C LYS A 153 18.53 14.78 8.82
N GLY A 154 19.62 14.10 9.16
CA GLY A 154 19.96 13.75 10.54
C GLY A 154 19.45 12.39 10.99
N ARG A 155 19.18 12.24 12.29
CA ARG A 155 18.91 10.93 12.93
C ARG A 155 17.58 10.26 12.53
N MET A 156 16.77 10.91 11.69
CA MET A 156 15.44 10.44 11.27
C MET A 156 15.33 10.36 9.74
N ALA A 157 16.37 9.89 9.05
CA ALA A 157 16.35 9.71 7.60
C ALA A 157 15.20 8.79 7.13
N PHE A 158 14.73 7.89 7.99
CA PHE A 158 13.55 7.05 7.76
C PHE A 158 12.19 7.78 7.84
N ALA A 159 12.16 9.04 8.30
CA ALA A 159 10.92 9.77 8.58
C ALA A 159 10.46 10.63 7.38
N GLY A 160 10.41 10.03 6.19
CA GLY A 160 9.99 10.64 4.93
C GLY A 160 8.48 10.51 4.67
N GLN A 161 7.65 10.62 5.71
CA GLN A 161 6.19 10.52 5.58
C GLN A 161 5.53 11.76 4.97
N TYR A 162 4.57 11.52 4.08
CA TYR A 162 3.80 12.53 3.36
C TYR A 162 2.32 12.43 3.74
N TRP A 163 1.70 13.58 4.01
CA TRP A 163 0.28 13.65 4.30
C TRP A 163 -0.58 13.19 3.13
N SER A 164 -1.63 12.45 3.47
CA SER A 164 -2.83 12.33 2.63
C SER A 164 -4.00 13.06 3.31
N SER A 165 -5.06 13.36 2.56
CA SER A 165 -6.31 13.94 3.07
C SER A 165 -7.22 12.91 3.76
N THR A 166 -6.85 11.62 3.72
CA THR A 166 -7.66 10.53 4.27
C THR A 166 -7.49 10.46 5.79
N LEU A 167 -8.54 10.84 6.51
CA LEU A 167 -8.57 10.76 7.97
C LEU A 167 -8.73 9.31 8.46
N TYR A 168 -8.14 9.01 9.61
CA TYR A 168 -8.49 7.81 10.36
C TYR A 168 -9.71 8.10 11.24
N VAL A 169 -10.83 7.45 10.95
CA VAL A 169 -12.15 7.80 11.52
C VAL A 169 -12.72 6.80 12.53
N LYS A 170 -12.02 5.71 12.81
CA LYS A 170 -12.54 4.63 13.69
C LYS A 170 -12.25 4.89 15.18
N GLY A 171 -11.31 5.77 15.50
CA GLY A 171 -10.96 6.12 16.87
C GLY A 171 -9.65 6.90 16.98
N PRO A 172 -9.23 7.27 18.19
CA PRO A 172 -7.92 7.87 18.41
C PRO A 172 -6.80 6.84 18.26
N VAL A 173 -5.60 7.31 17.91
CA VAL A 173 -4.39 6.48 17.80
C VAL A 173 -3.30 6.88 18.80
N GLN A 174 -2.29 6.01 18.96
CA GLN A 174 -1.02 6.30 19.65
C GLN A 174 -1.21 6.60 21.15
N ASN A 175 -1.99 5.76 21.83
CA ASN A 175 -2.25 5.82 23.27
C ASN A 175 -2.81 7.17 23.80
N GLY A 176 -3.43 7.94 22.90
CA GLY A 176 -3.92 9.28 23.22
C GLY A 176 -5.37 9.51 22.80
N ARG A 177 -5.69 10.79 22.64
CA ARG A 177 -6.94 11.25 22.04
C ARG A 177 -6.67 11.86 20.67
N ASN A 178 -5.63 11.41 19.97
CA ASN A 178 -5.16 12.03 18.73
C ASN A 178 -6.08 11.72 17.56
N GLN A 179 -6.58 12.75 16.89
CA GLN A 179 -7.07 12.62 15.51
C GLN A 179 -5.88 12.34 14.61
N ALA A 180 -6.04 11.42 13.67
CA ALA A 180 -4.99 11.07 12.73
C ALA A 180 -5.44 11.14 11.27
N ALA A 181 -4.47 11.35 10.39
CA ALA A 181 -4.62 11.20 8.95
C ALA A 181 -3.59 10.18 8.46
N PHE A 182 -3.96 9.38 7.47
CA PHE A 182 -3.02 8.48 6.83
C PHE A 182 -1.97 9.27 6.05
N GLY A 183 -0.77 8.71 5.99
CA GLY A 183 0.28 9.15 5.10
C GLY A 183 1.03 7.94 4.55
N PHE A 184 1.72 8.15 3.44
CA PHE A 184 2.69 7.19 2.92
C PHE A 184 4.10 7.71 3.16
N ASN A 185 4.99 6.84 3.58
CA ASN A 185 6.37 7.18 3.85
C ASN A 185 7.27 6.70 2.72
N PHE A 186 7.68 7.65 1.87
CA PHE A 186 8.54 7.38 0.73
C PHE A 186 9.99 7.02 1.14
N ALA A 187 10.36 7.18 2.42
CA ALA A 187 11.65 6.70 2.93
C ALA A 187 11.59 5.23 3.42
N ASP A 188 10.48 4.79 4.03
CA ASP A 188 10.37 3.47 4.70
C ASP A 188 9.30 2.52 4.10
N GLY A 189 8.54 2.95 3.09
CA GLY A 189 7.61 2.09 2.36
C GLY A 189 6.34 1.70 3.09
N HIS A 190 5.83 2.51 4.03
CA HIS A 190 4.62 2.18 4.79
C HIS A 190 3.48 3.19 4.66
N ILE A 191 2.24 2.70 4.73
CA ILE A 191 1.05 3.52 5.04
C ILE A 191 0.80 3.46 6.56
N LYS A 192 0.80 4.62 7.22
CA LYS A 192 0.52 4.74 8.67
C LYS A 192 -0.38 5.94 8.93
N ALA A 193 -1.20 5.86 9.98
CA ALA A 193 -1.89 7.02 10.52
C ALA A 193 -0.94 7.85 11.40
N TYR A 194 -0.94 9.17 11.21
CA TYR A 194 -0.13 10.12 11.96
C TYR A 194 -1.03 11.16 12.62
N GLY A 195 -0.71 11.54 13.87
CA GLY A 195 -1.45 12.56 14.59
C GLY A 195 -1.47 13.90 13.85
N THR A 196 -2.66 14.45 13.66
CA THR A 196 -2.90 15.74 12.96
C THR A 196 -2.58 16.96 13.82
N GLY A 197 -2.30 16.77 15.10
CA GLY A 197 -2.21 17.83 16.10
C GLY A 197 -3.56 18.18 16.75
N LEU A 198 -4.66 17.51 16.38
CA LEU A 198 -6.00 17.72 16.93
C LEU A 198 -6.46 16.55 17.82
N ASP A 199 -7.34 16.85 18.77
CA ASP A 199 -8.05 15.87 19.59
C ASP A 199 -9.22 15.27 18.81
N PHE A 200 -9.28 13.95 18.73
CA PHE A 200 -10.25 13.17 17.97
C PHE A 200 -11.71 13.48 18.34
N TYR A 201 -12.00 13.72 19.62
CA TYR A 201 -13.39 13.89 20.07
C TYR A 201 -13.84 15.35 20.06
N THR A 202 -12.92 16.30 20.26
CA THR A 202 -13.24 17.71 20.46
C THR A 202 -12.84 18.60 19.29
N GLY A 203 -11.92 18.15 18.43
CA GLY A 203 -11.32 18.95 17.36
C GLY A 203 -10.43 20.10 17.87
N ALA A 204 -10.20 20.19 19.19
CA ALA A 204 -9.28 21.15 19.77
C ALA A 204 -7.82 20.72 19.54
N ALA A 205 -6.85 21.58 19.82
CA ALA A 205 -5.45 21.19 19.81
C ALA A 205 -5.21 20.03 20.79
N ALA A 206 -4.52 18.98 20.34
CA ALA A 206 -4.20 17.82 21.16
C ALA A 206 -3.28 18.23 22.32
N SER A 207 -3.62 17.82 23.55
CA SER A 207 -2.86 18.16 24.76
C SER A 207 -1.83 17.10 25.19
N GLY A 208 -1.65 16.04 24.40
CA GLY A 208 -0.69 14.96 24.66
C GLY A 208 -0.77 13.83 23.62
N GLY A 209 0.26 12.98 23.57
CA GLY A 209 0.26 11.75 22.77
C GLY A 209 1.19 11.72 21.56
N LEU A 210 1.82 12.84 21.18
CA LEU A 210 2.91 12.90 20.18
C LEU A 210 3.66 14.25 20.23
N THR A 211 3.50 15.05 21.28
CA THR A 211 4.05 16.41 21.32
C THR A 211 5.57 16.40 21.50
N GLY A 212 6.30 17.04 20.59
CA GLY A 212 7.71 17.39 20.75
C GLY A 212 7.94 18.33 21.93
N GLN A 213 9.20 18.73 22.15
CA GLN A 213 9.56 19.64 23.25
C GLN A 213 8.85 21.01 23.17
N ASP A 214 8.36 21.37 21.98
CA ASP A 214 7.60 22.57 21.67
C ASP A 214 6.07 22.41 21.85
N GLY A 215 5.59 21.23 22.22
CA GLY A 215 4.18 20.95 22.42
C GLY A 215 3.40 20.59 21.14
N GLN A 216 4.06 20.40 19.99
CA GLN A 216 3.40 20.05 18.72
C GLN A 216 3.70 18.62 18.28
N THR A 217 2.76 17.97 17.59
CA THR A 217 3.04 16.71 16.87
C THR A 217 4.06 16.96 15.76
N PRO A 218 4.99 16.03 15.46
CA PRO A 218 5.83 16.16 14.28
C PRO A 218 4.94 16.29 13.04
N GLY A 219 5.00 17.42 12.35
CA GLY A 219 4.35 17.59 11.04
C GLY A 219 4.92 16.59 10.02
N ASN A 220 4.31 16.49 8.84
CA ASN A 220 4.78 15.63 7.76
C ASN A 220 4.98 16.44 6.47
N TYR A 221 5.68 15.86 5.51
CA TYR A 221 5.82 16.47 4.19
C TYR A 221 4.47 16.45 3.45
N VAL A 222 4.38 17.21 2.37
CA VAL A 222 3.20 17.19 1.50
C VAL A 222 3.63 17.36 0.04
N ARG A 223 3.05 16.53 -0.82
CA ARG A 223 3.14 16.65 -2.28
C ARG A 223 1.72 16.85 -2.78
N CYS A 224 1.45 18.01 -3.36
CA CYS A 224 0.10 18.32 -3.82
C CYS A 224 -0.23 17.58 -5.11
N VAL A 225 -1.50 17.24 -5.25
CA VAL A 225 -2.08 16.65 -6.45
C VAL A 225 -3.17 17.57 -7.00
N SER A 226 -3.42 17.45 -8.29
CA SER A 226 -4.44 18.21 -8.99
C SER A 226 -5.16 17.30 -9.99
N GLY A 227 -6.46 17.50 -10.14
CA GLY A 227 -7.37 16.59 -10.82
C GLY A 227 -8.67 16.39 -10.04
N GLU A 228 -9.66 15.77 -10.69
CA GLU A 228 -10.98 15.54 -10.11
C GLU A 228 -10.87 14.69 -8.83
N GLU A 229 -11.47 15.18 -7.74
CA GLU A 229 -11.48 14.49 -6.45
C GLU A 229 -12.58 13.42 -6.40
N GLY A 230 -12.31 12.30 -5.73
CA GLY A 230 -13.31 11.24 -5.55
C GLY A 230 -13.55 10.36 -6.78
N VAL A 231 -12.71 10.46 -7.82
CA VAL A 231 -12.74 9.55 -8.98
C VAL A 231 -11.78 8.39 -8.78
N TYR A 232 -10.47 8.66 -8.72
CA TYR A 232 -9.47 7.63 -8.41
C TYR A 232 -9.63 7.18 -6.96
N GLY A 233 -9.65 5.86 -6.73
CA GLY A 233 -9.86 5.30 -5.40
C GLY A 233 -11.31 4.95 -5.05
N ALA A 234 -12.28 5.39 -5.86
CA ALA A 234 -13.69 5.05 -5.69
C ALA A 234 -14.01 3.70 -6.37
N ASN A 235 -14.33 2.69 -5.57
CA ASN A 235 -14.67 1.36 -6.07
C ASN A 235 -16.10 1.32 -6.63
N ALA A 236 -16.35 0.38 -7.54
CA ALA A 236 -17.66 0.08 -8.13
C ALA A 236 -17.97 -1.43 -7.98
N PHE A 237 -18.12 -1.87 -6.73
CA PHE A 237 -18.30 -3.28 -6.41
C PHE A 237 -19.65 -3.86 -6.87
N VAL A 238 -19.61 -5.08 -7.38
CA VAL A 238 -20.76 -5.91 -7.75
C VAL A 238 -20.53 -7.32 -7.21
N GLY A 239 -21.46 -7.82 -6.39
CA GLY A 239 -21.45 -9.23 -5.99
C GLY A 239 -22.01 -10.12 -7.09
N ASN A 240 -21.26 -11.13 -7.52
CA ASN A 240 -21.62 -11.97 -8.67
C ASN A 240 -22.55 -13.14 -8.32
N GLY A 241 -22.76 -13.42 -7.03
CA GLY A 241 -23.64 -14.50 -6.56
C GLY A 241 -23.04 -15.91 -6.63
N ASP A 242 -21.76 -16.01 -6.96
CA ASP A 242 -21.00 -17.26 -7.14
C ASP A 242 -19.80 -17.39 -6.17
N GLY A 243 -19.74 -16.52 -5.16
CA GLY A 243 -18.60 -16.43 -4.24
C GLY A 243 -17.55 -15.40 -4.64
N THR A 244 -17.80 -14.57 -5.66
CA THR A 244 -16.89 -13.50 -6.09
C THR A 244 -17.52 -12.10 -6.04
N VAL A 245 -16.66 -11.08 -6.01
CA VAL A 245 -16.99 -9.65 -6.11
C VAL A 245 -16.15 -9.05 -7.23
N THR A 246 -16.78 -8.39 -8.20
CA THR A 246 -16.07 -7.63 -9.24
C THR A 246 -16.08 -6.16 -8.88
N ASP A 247 -14.94 -5.49 -9.02
CA ASP A 247 -14.85 -4.05 -8.95
C ASP A 247 -14.75 -3.46 -10.36
N GLY A 248 -15.83 -2.84 -10.83
CA GLY A 248 -15.87 -2.22 -12.15
C GLY A 248 -14.91 -1.03 -12.32
N ALA A 249 -14.44 -0.42 -11.23
CA ALA A 249 -13.55 0.72 -11.27
C ALA A 249 -12.08 0.31 -11.51
N THR A 250 -11.68 -0.84 -10.98
CA THR A 250 -10.32 -1.40 -11.10
C THR A 250 -10.22 -2.51 -12.15
N GLY A 251 -11.35 -3.13 -12.50
CA GLY A 251 -11.40 -4.32 -13.36
C GLY A 251 -11.07 -5.63 -12.65
N LEU A 252 -10.71 -5.58 -11.36
CA LEU A 252 -10.32 -6.74 -10.58
C LEU A 252 -11.52 -7.56 -10.11
N MET A 253 -11.34 -8.88 -10.03
CA MET A 253 -12.30 -9.79 -9.41
C MET A 253 -11.70 -10.42 -8.15
N TRP A 254 -12.47 -10.42 -7.09
CA TRP A 254 -12.04 -10.80 -5.75
C TRP A 254 -12.81 -12.01 -5.26
N GLN A 255 -12.11 -12.87 -4.50
CA GLN A 255 -12.76 -13.82 -3.61
C GLN A 255 -13.64 -13.04 -2.62
N LYS A 256 -14.91 -13.41 -2.48
CA LYS A 256 -15.88 -12.70 -1.62
C LYS A 256 -15.67 -12.93 -0.13
N SER A 257 -15.34 -14.15 0.26
CA SER A 257 -15.11 -14.55 1.65
C SER A 257 -13.73 -15.16 1.75
N ASP A 258 -12.89 -14.70 2.68
CA ASP A 258 -11.71 -15.48 3.03
C ASP A 258 -12.12 -16.84 3.64
N ASP A 259 -11.18 -17.77 3.74
CA ASP A 259 -11.46 -19.12 4.23
C ASP A 259 -11.23 -19.31 5.73
N GLY A 260 -11.00 -18.22 6.46
CA GLY A 260 -10.78 -18.19 7.90
C GLY A 260 -9.51 -18.88 8.38
N THR A 261 -8.60 -19.24 7.47
CA THR A 261 -7.34 -19.91 7.82
C THR A 261 -6.18 -18.93 7.70
N ARG A 262 -5.53 -18.66 8.83
CA ARG A 262 -4.24 -17.95 8.85
C ARG A 262 -3.14 -18.85 8.32
N ARG A 263 -2.25 -18.28 7.52
CA ARG A 263 -1.18 -19.01 6.81
C ARG A 263 0.14 -18.27 6.92
N GLU A 264 1.25 -19.01 6.87
CA GLU A 264 2.54 -18.40 6.54
C GLU A 264 2.56 -17.96 5.07
N TRP A 265 3.47 -17.05 4.72
CA TRP A 265 3.45 -16.40 3.41
C TRP A 265 3.56 -17.38 2.23
N ALA A 266 4.41 -18.39 2.34
CA ALA A 266 4.54 -19.45 1.33
C ALA A 266 3.23 -20.22 1.10
N ASP A 267 2.50 -20.51 2.18
CA ASP A 267 1.22 -21.21 2.11
C ASP A 267 0.12 -20.32 1.56
N ALA A 268 0.19 -19.00 1.78
CA ALA A 268 -0.73 -18.02 1.21
C ALA A 268 -0.60 -17.93 -0.32
N LEU A 269 0.63 -17.93 -0.84
CA LEU A 269 0.91 -18.01 -2.27
C LEU A 269 0.32 -19.29 -2.86
N ALA A 270 0.66 -20.45 -2.27
CA ALA A 270 0.20 -21.74 -2.73
C ALA A 270 -1.33 -21.89 -2.65
N TYR A 271 -1.97 -21.28 -1.65
CA TYR A 271 -3.42 -21.27 -1.52
C TYR A 271 -4.12 -20.58 -2.69
N CYS A 272 -3.68 -19.38 -3.06
CA CYS A 272 -4.31 -18.66 -4.17
C CYS A 272 -4.07 -19.36 -5.51
N GLU A 273 -2.85 -19.85 -5.76
CA GLU A 273 -2.53 -20.60 -6.98
C GLU A 273 -3.30 -21.92 -7.14
N ALA A 274 -3.77 -22.50 -6.02
CA ALA A 274 -4.57 -23.72 -6.02
C ALA A 274 -6.09 -23.47 -5.94
N LEU A 275 -6.52 -22.20 -5.86
CA LEU A 275 -7.92 -21.87 -5.67
C LEU A 275 -8.71 -22.09 -6.97
N GLU A 276 -9.70 -22.98 -6.92
CA GLU A 276 -10.74 -23.10 -7.95
C GLU A 276 -12.03 -22.47 -7.41
N LEU A 277 -12.43 -21.32 -7.96
CA LEU A 277 -13.61 -20.58 -7.50
C LEU A 277 -14.36 -19.94 -8.68
N ALA A 278 -15.69 -20.06 -8.67
CA ALA A 278 -16.58 -19.55 -9.71
C ALA A 278 -16.23 -20.01 -11.16
N GLY A 279 -15.56 -21.17 -11.28
CA GLY A 279 -15.12 -21.71 -12.57
C GLY A 279 -13.79 -21.15 -13.08
N TYR A 280 -13.05 -20.42 -12.23
CA TYR A 280 -11.72 -19.89 -12.51
C TYR A 280 -10.65 -20.55 -11.64
N ASP A 281 -9.46 -20.71 -12.20
CA ASP A 281 -8.27 -21.38 -11.63
C ASP A 281 -7.00 -20.51 -11.75
N ASP A 282 -7.15 -19.23 -12.11
CA ASP A 282 -6.10 -18.23 -12.29
C ASP A 282 -6.08 -17.18 -11.16
N TRP A 283 -6.40 -17.62 -9.94
CA TRP A 283 -6.40 -16.77 -8.75
C TRP A 283 -4.98 -16.54 -8.22
N THR A 284 -4.71 -15.33 -7.77
CA THR A 284 -3.39 -14.90 -7.32
C THR A 284 -3.48 -14.26 -5.94
N LEU A 285 -2.38 -14.30 -5.18
CA LEU A 285 -2.26 -13.48 -3.97
C LEU A 285 -2.09 -12.01 -4.42
N PRO A 286 -2.97 -11.09 -4.00
CA PRO A 286 -2.93 -9.70 -4.45
C PRO A 286 -1.61 -9.04 -4.06
N ASN A 287 -1.12 -8.14 -4.90
CA ASN A 287 -0.04 -7.27 -4.47
C ASN A 287 -0.54 -6.21 -3.48
N SER A 288 0.36 -5.42 -2.90
CA SER A 288 0.00 -4.48 -1.84
C SER A 288 -0.91 -3.34 -2.31
N LYS A 289 -0.79 -2.90 -3.57
CA LYS A 289 -1.67 -1.87 -4.14
C LYS A 289 -3.07 -2.41 -4.46
N GLU A 290 -3.15 -3.62 -4.97
CA GLU A 290 -4.42 -4.31 -5.21
C GLU A 290 -5.18 -4.53 -3.90
N LEU A 291 -4.53 -5.08 -2.88
CA LEU A 291 -5.21 -5.32 -1.60
C LEU A 291 -5.59 -4.01 -0.88
N GLN A 292 -4.76 -2.97 -1.01
CA GLN A 292 -5.11 -1.64 -0.49
C GLN A 292 -6.32 -1.02 -1.21
N SER A 293 -6.57 -1.38 -2.47
CA SER A 293 -7.65 -0.81 -3.27
C SER A 293 -9.05 -1.08 -2.70
N ILE A 294 -9.21 -2.18 -1.93
CA ILE A 294 -10.48 -2.58 -1.30
C ILE A 294 -10.63 -2.13 0.16
N VAL A 295 -9.66 -1.38 0.70
CA VAL A 295 -9.78 -0.78 2.02
C VAL A 295 -10.84 0.33 2.00
N ASP A 296 -11.75 0.26 2.97
CA ASP A 296 -12.74 1.29 3.26
C ASP A 296 -12.24 2.19 4.40
N TYR A 297 -11.66 3.31 3.99
CA TYR A 297 -11.12 4.32 4.91
C TYR A 297 -12.20 5.21 5.54
N ASP A 298 -13.39 5.31 4.94
CA ASP A 298 -14.50 6.14 5.44
C ASP A 298 -15.35 5.40 6.49
N ARG A 299 -15.21 4.09 6.56
CA ARG A 299 -15.89 3.26 7.56
C ARG A 299 -15.44 3.59 8.98
N THR A 300 -16.40 3.84 9.86
CA THR A 300 -16.17 4.20 11.27
C THR A 300 -16.06 2.99 12.21
N GLY A 301 -16.40 1.79 11.76
CA GLY A 301 -16.26 0.54 12.52
C GLY A 301 -15.20 -0.38 11.93
N PHE A 302 -14.74 -1.35 12.71
CA PHE A 302 -13.98 -2.49 12.19
C PHE A 302 -14.95 -3.48 11.52
N PRO A 303 -14.49 -4.25 10.52
CA PRO A 303 -13.21 -4.13 9.81
C PRO A 303 -13.20 -2.97 8.80
N ALA A 304 -12.03 -2.50 8.34
CA ALA A 304 -11.88 -1.42 7.35
C ALA A 304 -12.15 -1.89 5.91
N ILE A 305 -13.30 -2.52 5.67
CA ILE A 305 -13.73 -3.06 4.37
C ILE A 305 -15.25 -2.93 4.21
N ASP A 306 -15.74 -2.87 2.98
CA ASP A 306 -17.17 -2.88 2.69
C ASP A 306 -17.78 -4.28 2.91
N GLU A 307 -18.35 -4.48 4.11
CA GLU A 307 -19.02 -5.73 4.49
C GLU A 307 -20.32 -6.03 3.72
N GLY A 308 -20.84 -5.07 2.93
CA GLY A 308 -21.93 -5.34 1.99
C GLY A 308 -21.50 -6.28 0.86
N PHE A 309 -20.21 -6.23 0.51
CA PHE A 309 -19.64 -7.06 -0.56
C PHE A 309 -18.76 -8.18 -0.02
N PHE A 310 -17.91 -7.89 0.97
CA PHE A 310 -16.90 -8.81 1.46
C PHE A 310 -17.24 -9.40 2.82
N THR A 311 -16.97 -10.68 3.02
CA THR A 311 -16.97 -11.31 4.35
C THR A 311 -15.54 -11.49 4.80
N ILE A 312 -15.23 -11.06 6.02
CA ILE A 312 -13.89 -11.18 6.59
C ILE A 312 -13.93 -11.98 7.90
N THR A 313 -12.95 -12.84 8.12
CA THR A 313 -12.80 -13.56 9.39
C THR A 313 -12.31 -12.62 10.48
N GLU A 314 -13.07 -12.51 11.57
CA GLU A 314 -12.76 -11.67 12.73
C GLU A 314 -12.34 -12.52 13.95
N ASP A 315 -11.21 -13.21 13.83
CA ASP A 315 -10.69 -14.10 14.89
C ASP A 315 -9.82 -13.37 15.93
N ALA A 316 -9.43 -12.12 15.66
CA ALA A 316 -8.62 -11.28 16.53
C ALA A 316 -8.90 -9.79 16.30
N GLU A 317 -8.33 -8.92 17.14
CA GLU A 317 -8.39 -7.46 16.89
C GLU A 317 -7.51 -7.05 15.68
N THR A 318 -6.46 -7.82 15.39
CA THR A 318 -5.64 -7.65 14.19
C THR A 318 -6.18 -8.52 13.07
N LEU A 319 -6.50 -7.89 11.93
CA LEU A 319 -7.01 -8.56 10.74
C LEU A 319 -6.07 -8.25 9.58
N ASP A 320 -4.81 -8.68 9.74
CA ASP A 320 -3.75 -8.51 8.76
C ASP A 320 -3.92 -9.54 7.64
N PHE A 321 -3.86 -9.07 6.39
CA PHE A 321 -3.95 -9.89 5.19
C PHE A 321 -2.65 -9.83 4.40
N TRP A 322 -2.19 -11.01 3.96
CA TRP A 322 -0.99 -11.12 3.12
C TRP A 322 -1.15 -10.46 1.76
N THR A 323 -0.04 -9.92 1.27
CA THR A 323 0.15 -9.54 -0.12
C THR A 323 1.30 -10.34 -0.72
N SER A 324 1.39 -10.44 -2.03
CA SER A 324 2.52 -11.06 -2.74
C SER A 324 3.76 -10.15 -2.81
N THR A 325 3.65 -8.89 -2.40
CA THR A 325 4.73 -7.89 -2.44
C THR A 325 5.69 -8.11 -1.28
N THR A 326 6.95 -8.43 -1.59
CA THR A 326 8.04 -8.46 -0.61
C THR A 326 8.34 -7.06 -0.09
N PHE A 327 8.54 -6.89 1.21
CA PHE A 327 8.87 -5.59 1.79
C PHE A 327 10.33 -5.22 1.48
N GLY A 328 10.57 -3.97 1.08
CA GLY A 328 11.87 -3.51 0.58
C GLY A 328 12.98 -3.54 1.61
N ASP A 329 12.75 -2.96 2.80
CA ASP A 329 13.81 -2.82 3.81
C ASP A 329 14.20 -4.18 4.43
N TRP A 330 13.27 -5.14 4.45
CA TRP A 330 13.51 -6.50 4.95
C TRP A 330 12.89 -7.54 4.02
N LYS A 331 13.70 -8.13 3.14
CA LYS A 331 13.22 -9.08 2.12
C LYS A 331 12.71 -10.41 2.67
N ASN A 332 13.01 -10.72 3.94
CA ASN A 332 12.42 -11.81 4.72
C ASN A 332 11.01 -11.47 5.26
N TYR A 333 10.49 -10.29 4.93
CA TYR A 333 9.15 -9.81 5.23
C TYR A 333 8.37 -9.58 3.93
N ALA A 334 7.04 -9.63 4.02
CA ALA A 334 6.14 -9.23 2.95
C ALA A 334 5.15 -8.19 3.46
N ASN A 335 4.65 -7.35 2.56
CA ASN A 335 3.66 -6.34 2.89
C ASN A 335 2.35 -7.02 3.33
N VAL A 336 1.69 -6.42 4.31
CA VAL A 336 0.34 -6.80 4.78
C VAL A 336 -0.55 -5.58 4.84
N ILE A 337 -1.86 -5.77 4.63
CA ILE A 337 -2.87 -4.73 4.85
C ILE A 337 -3.68 -5.08 6.09
N ALA A 338 -3.73 -4.14 7.05
CA ALA A 338 -4.43 -4.32 8.31
C ALA A 338 -5.89 -3.87 8.19
N PHE A 339 -6.84 -4.77 7.98
CA PHE A 339 -8.27 -4.43 8.02
C PHE A 339 -8.80 -4.25 9.45
N GLY A 340 -8.08 -4.79 10.43
CA GLY A 340 -8.33 -4.65 11.87
C GLY A 340 -7.48 -3.54 12.50
N LYS A 341 -7.30 -3.57 13.82
CA LYS A 341 -6.38 -2.65 14.50
C LYS A 341 -4.95 -2.88 14.03
N ALA A 342 -4.23 -1.81 13.73
CA ALA A 342 -2.81 -1.86 13.40
C ALA A 342 -2.01 -1.67 14.70
N LEU A 343 -1.87 -2.77 15.46
CA LEU A 343 -1.34 -2.75 16.82
C LEU A 343 0.16 -2.42 16.88
N SER A 344 0.54 -1.49 17.75
CA SER A 344 1.93 -1.17 18.09
C SER A 344 2.03 -0.66 19.53
N LYS A 345 3.25 -0.51 20.02
CA LYS A 345 3.57 0.13 21.29
C LYS A 345 4.87 0.93 21.16
N SER A 346 5.08 1.95 21.98
CA SER A 346 6.43 2.51 22.13
C SER A 346 7.32 1.55 22.93
N GLY A 347 8.64 1.64 22.76
CA GLY A 347 9.58 0.68 23.34
C GLY A 347 9.60 0.63 24.88
N ASP A 348 9.09 1.66 25.56
CA ASP A 348 8.96 1.74 27.01
C ASP A 348 7.61 1.22 27.54
N GLN A 349 6.66 0.93 26.65
CA GLN A 349 5.31 0.48 27.00
C GLN A 349 5.19 -1.04 26.86
N THR A 350 4.24 -1.63 27.57
CA THR A 350 3.93 -3.07 27.48
C THR A 350 2.63 -3.36 26.74
N GLU A 351 1.73 -2.38 26.68
CA GLU A 351 0.41 -2.54 26.07
C GLU A 351 0.42 -2.12 24.60
N TYR A 352 -0.07 -3.00 23.75
CA TYR A 352 -0.31 -2.71 22.34
C TYR A 352 -1.60 -1.92 22.17
N THR A 353 -1.55 -0.88 21.35
CA THR A 353 -2.73 -0.11 20.96
C THR A 353 -2.78 0.08 19.47
N ASP A 354 -3.96 0.45 18.97
CA ASP A 354 -4.08 0.82 17.57
C ASP A 354 -3.28 2.09 17.30
N TRP A 355 -2.15 1.91 16.62
CA TRP A 355 -1.13 2.93 16.52
C TRP A 355 -1.04 3.48 15.10
N HIS A 356 -1.15 2.60 14.09
CA HIS A 356 -1.11 3.02 12.68
C HIS A 356 -2.51 3.06 12.03
N GLY A 357 -3.57 2.62 12.71
CA GLY A 357 -4.95 2.64 12.23
C GLY A 357 -5.31 1.53 11.23
N ALA A 358 -6.56 1.04 11.27
CA ALA A 358 -7.06 0.10 10.28
C ALA A 358 -7.08 0.72 8.87
N GLY A 359 -6.49 0.02 7.91
CA GLY A 359 -6.16 0.47 6.57
C GLY A 359 -4.67 0.77 6.38
N ALA A 360 -3.85 0.59 7.42
CA ALA A 360 -2.39 0.65 7.31
C ALA A 360 -1.84 -0.48 6.44
N GLN A 361 -0.79 -0.17 5.69
CA GLN A 361 0.08 -1.13 5.03
C GLN A 361 1.34 -1.27 5.87
N ARG A 362 1.58 -2.49 6.33
CA ARG A 362 2.70 -2.88 7.18
C ARG A 362 3.53 -3.96 6.50
N SER A 363 4.49 -4.51 7.22
CA SER A 363 5.21 -5.70 6.82
C SER A 363 5.13 -6.76 7.91
N SER A 364 5.02 -8.02 7.54
CA SER A 364 5.10 -9.17 8.45
C SER A 364 6.16 -10.15 8.00
N ILE A 365 6.77 -10.84 8.97
CA ILE A 365 7.82 -11.83 8.72
C ILE A 365 7.25 -13.02 7.94
N LYS A 366 7.91 -13.42 6.85
CA LYS A 366 7.40 -14.48 5.95
C LYS A 366 7.31 -15.85 6.63
N THR A 367 8.24 -16.13 7.56
CA THR A 367 8.27 -17.34 8.39
C THR A 367 9.11 -17.12 9.65
N VAL A 368 8.77 -17.77 10.76
CA VAL A 368 9.62 -17.78 11.96
C VAL A 368 10.71 -18.86 11.91
N ILE A 369 10.59 -19.83 11.01
CA ILE A 369 11.50 -20.98 10.97
C ILE A 369 12.85 -20.53 10.43
N GLY A 370 13.91 -20.84 11.19
CA GLY A 370 15.29 -20.50 10.81
C GLY A 370 15.64 -19.02 10.97
N GLN A 371 14.68 -18.19 11.39
CA GLN A 371 14.92 -16.77 11.67
C GLN A 371 15.24 -16.59 13.16
N GLY A 372 16.33 -15.89 13.47
CA GLY A 372 16.68 -15.48 14.84
C GLY A 372 15.90 -14.26 15.33
N ALA A 373 14.76 -13.96 14.71
CA ALA A 373 14.00 -12.75 14.97
C ALA A 373 13.39 -12.78 16.38
N THR A 374 13.66 -11.73 17.15
CA THR A 374 13.03 -11.46 18.45
C THR A 374 12.19 -10.18 18.33
N GLU A 375 11.29 -9.92 19.29
CA GLU A 375 10.54 -8.65 19.35
C GLU A 375 11.50 -7.43 19.29
N ASP A 376 12.69 -7.55 19.90
CA ASP A 376 13.74 -6.53 19.88
C ASP A 376 14.29 -6.24 18.47
N THR A 377 14.22 -7.20 17.54
CA THR A 377 14.68 -7.01 16.15
C THR A 377 13.64 -6.32 15.26
N THR A 378 12.38 -6.22 15.71
CA THR A 378 11.26 -5.60 14.99
C THR A 378 10.86 -4.24 15.53
N CYS A 379 11.49 -3.81 16.63
CA CYS A 379 11.25 -2.52 17.26
C CYS A 379 12.14 -1.43 16.67
N SER A 380 11.54 -0.31 16.31
CA SER A 380 12.26 0.96 16.10
C SER A 380 12.29 1.76 17.41
N ILE A 381 13.07 2.86 17.42
CA ILE A 381 13.04 3.83 18.54
C ILE A 381 11.64 4.43 18.79
N ASN A 382 10.76 4.41 17.78
CA ASN A 382 9.45 5.07 17.84
C ASN A 382 8.29 4.10 18.08
N ALA A 383 8.42 2.85 17.64
CA ALA A 383 7.31 1.89 17.61
C ALA A 383 7.82 0.44 17.49
N CYS A 384 7.14 -0.46 18.20
CA CYS A 384 7.26 -1.91 18.15
C CYS A 384 5.94 -2.47 17.61
N ASP A 385 5.90 -2.75 16.30
CA ASP A 385 4.69 -3.24 15.67
C ASP A 385 4.44 -4.71 16.07
N TYR A 386 3.18 -5.03 16.34
CA TYR A 386 2.79 -6.41 16.57
C TYR A 386 3.05 -7.21 15.29
N ASN A 387 3.94 -8.20 15.37
CA ASN A 387 4.33 -9.01 14.23
C ASN A 387 3.95 -10.47 14.45
N ARG A 388 3.41 -11.09 13.40
CA ARG A 388 3.07 -12.52 13.35
C ARG A 388 3.42 -13.06 11.97
N SER A 389 3.77 -14.35 11.89
CA SER A 389 4.03 -15.00 10.61
C SER A 389 2.77 -15.62 9.98
N ASP A 390 1.64 -15.62 10.68
CA ASP A 390 0.39 -16.22 10.22
C ASP A 390 -0.71 -15.17 9.99
N ASN A 391 -0.93 -14.79 8.72
CA ASN A 391 -1.91 -13.77 8.34
C ASN A 391 -3.04 -14.37 7.49
N LEU A 392 -4.16 -13.66 7.41
CA LEU A 392 -5.31 -14.05 6.60
C LEU A 392 -5.01 -13.83 5.11
N VAL A 393 -5.82 -14.45 4.24
CA VAL A 393 -5.59 -14.44 2.79
C VAL A 393 -6.91 -14.19 2.05
N ARG A 394 -6.85 -13.38 0.99
CA ARG A 394 -7.93 -13.18 0.04
C ARG A 394 -7.32 -13.09 -1.35
N CYS A 395 -7.79 -13.91 -2.28
CA CYS A 395 -7.23 -13.96 -3.62
C CYS A 395 -7.94 -12.99 -4.59
N VAL A 396 -7.21 -12.58 -5.63
CA VAL A 396 -7.65 -11.68 -6.70
C VAL A 396 -7.30 -12.28 -8.07
N ARG A 397 -8.02 -11.86 -9.11
CA ARG A 397 -7.73 -12.16 -10.51
C ARG A 397 -8.12 -11.00 -11.43
#